data_AF-A0A355BVK9-F1
#
_entry.id   AF-A0A355BVK9-F1
#
_cell.length_a   1.000
_cell.length_b   1.000
_cell.length_c   1.000
_cell.angle_alpha   90.00
_cell.angle_beta   90.00
_cell.angle_gamma   90.00
#
_symmetry.space_group_name_H-M   'P 1'
#
loop_
_entity.id
_entity.type
_entity.pdbx_description
1 polymer ?
#
loop_
_entity_poly.entity_id
_entity_poly.type
_entity_poly.pdbx_seq_one_letter_code
_entity_poly.pdbx_strand_id
1 'polypeptide(L)'
;VGKDSSVLLHLAAKAFFPSRPPFPLMHVDTTWKFKDMYRHRDWIAKELGFNLIVHINEDGVRQGVGPFTHGSAMHTDIMKTQALKQGLDKYKFDAAFGGARRDEEKSRAKERIFSFRSAQHRWDPKNQRPELWSIYNTKIQKGESIRVFPISNWTELDIWQYIYRENIPIPSLYFAAERPVVERDGALLMVDDDRMPLGKNEKPKMEMVRFRT
;
A
#
# COMPACT_ATOMS: atom_id res chain seq x y z
N VAL A 1 -2.37 -1.44 3.48
CA VAL A 1 -3.66 -1.71 4.09
C VAL A 1 -4.69 -1.67 2.99
N GLY A 2 -5.23 -2.82 2.64
CA GLY A 2 -5.93 -3.09 1.39
C GLY A 2 -5.79 -4.57 1.07
N LYS A 3 -6.66 -5.09 0.20
CA LYS A 3 -6.81 -6.52 -0.07
C LYS A 3 -5.49 -7.23 -0.39
N ASP A 4 -4.66 -6.66 -1.26
CA ASP A 4 -3.41 -7.29 -1.71
C ASP A 4 -2.37 -7.34 -0.60
N SER A 5 -2.30 -6.28 0.21
CA SER A 5 -1.43 -6.27 1.40
C SER A 5 -1.91 -7.23 2.50
N SER A 6 -3.22 -7.46 2.62
CA SER A 6 -3.75 -8.46 3.56
C SER A 6 -3.42 -9.88 3.11
N VAL A 7 -3.52 -10.17 1.81
CA VAL A 7 -3.05 -11.45 1.23
C VAL A 7 -1.55 -11.63 1.45
N LEU A 8 -0.75 -10.61 1.15
CA LEU A 8 0.71 -10.67 1.31
C LEU A 8 1.10 -10.91 2.78
N LEU A 9 0.42 -10.27 3.72
CA LEU A 9 0.62 -10.47 5.15
C LEU A 9 0.27 -11.90 5.57
N HIS A 10 -0.84 -12.44 5.07
CA HIS A 10 -1.25 -13.81 5.34
C HIS A 10 -0.26 -14.83 4.78
N LEU A 11 0.26 -14.62 3.57
CA LEU A 11 1.31 -15.44 2.98
C LEU A 11 2.61 -15.38 3.81
N ALA A 12 3.00 -14.21 4.29
CA ALA A 12 4.16 -14.06 5.17
C ALA A 12 3.96 -14.84 6.48
N ALA A 13 2.80 -14.75 7.12
CA ALA A 13 2.51 -15.52 8.33
C ALA A 13 2.62 -17.04 8.10
N LYS A 14 2.12 -17.54 6.95
CA LYS A 14 2.26 -18.94 6.57
C LYS A 14 3.71 -19.36 6.30
N ALA A 15 4.50 -18.51 5.64
CA ALA A 15 5.87 -18.83 5.26
C ALA A 15 6.81 -19.02 6.45
N PHE A 16 6.51 -18.41 7.60
CA PHE A 16 7.36 -18.46 8.80
C PHE A 16 6.73 -19.27 9.95
N PHE A 17 5.54 -19.84 9.77
CA PHE A 17 4.88 -20.64 10.81
C PHE A 17 5.78 -21.78 11.31
N PRO A 18 5.84 -22.06 12.63
CA PRO A 18 5.05 -21.46 13.73
C PRO A 18 5.62 -20.16 14.29
N SER A 19 6.74 -19.67 13.74
CA SER A 19 7.37 -18.43 14.18
C SER A 19 6.73 -17.20 13.53
N ARG A 20 7.00 -16.03 14.10
CA ARG A 20 6.67 -14.75 13.45
C ARG A 20 7.69 -14.44 12.36
N PRO A 21 7.28 -13.80 11.25
CA PRO A 21 8.23 -13.29 10.26
C PRO A 21 9.33 -12.42 10.89
N PRO A 22 10.61 -12.61 10.49
CA PRO A 22 11.76 -11.97 11.12
C PRO A 22 11.98 -10.52 10.65
N PHE A 23 10.91 -9.83 10.23
CA PHE A 23 10.96 -8.48 9.71
C PHE A 23 9.73 -7.67 10.17
N PRO A 24 9.88 -6.35 10.36
CA PRO A 24 8.77 -5.50 10.72
C PRO A 24 7.83 -5.26 9.53
N LEU A 25 6.60 -4.84 9.83
CA LEU A 25 5.70 -4.22 8.86
C LEU A 25 5.98 -2.72 8.83
N MET A 26 5.86 -2.11 7.66
CA MET A 26 5.91 -0.65 7.54
C MET A 26 4.68 -0.13 6.81
N HIS A 27 3.99 0.82 7.43
CA HIS A 27 2.91 1.57 6.81
C HIS A 27 3.35 3.02 6.60
N VAL A 28 3.44 3.42 5.32
CA VAL A 28 3.59 4.83 4.94
C VAL A 28 2.23 5.52 5.06
N ASP A 29 2.14 6.41 6.04
CA ASP A 29 0.92 7.11 6.40
C ASP A 29 0.91 8.52 5.80
N THR A 30 -0.05 8.72 4.89
CA THR A 30 -0.25 9.97 4.17
C THR A 30 -1.18 10.93 4.92
N THR A 31 -1.60 10.60 6.14
CA THR A 31 -2.59 11.35 6.95
C THR A 31 -3.94 11.57 6.27
N TRP A 32 -4.25 10.81 5.22
CA TRP A 32 -5.44 10.97 4.37
C TRP A 32 -6.12 9.64 4.01
N LYS A 33 -5.75 8.54 4.68
CA LYS A 33 -6.46 7.27 4.51
C LYS A 33 -7.78 7.30 5.26
N PHE A 34 -8.70 6.43 4.83
CA PHE A 34 -9.97 6.22 5.52
C PHE A 34 -9.75 5.70 6.94
N LYS A 35 -10.56 6.15 7.91
CA LYS A 35 -10.54 5.70 9.31
C LYS A 35 -10.63 4.19 9.43
N ASP A 36 -11.45 3.56 8.59
CA ASP A 36 -11.60 2.10 8.57
C ASP A 36 -10.30 1.38 8.21
N MET A 37 -9.48 1.97 7.33
CA MET A 37 -8.16 1.42 7.00
C MET A 37 -7.20 1.51 8.19
N TYR A 38 -7.24 2.60 8.97
CA TYR A 38 -6.41 2.72 10.17
C TYR A 38 -6.83 1.71 11.23
N ARG A 39 -8.14 1.58 11.50
CA ARG A 39 -8.68 0.59 12.44
C ARG A 39 -8.27 -0.82 12.05
N HIS A 40 -8.44 -1.19 10.78
CA HIS A 40 -8.07 -2.51 10.29
C HIS A 40 -6.56 -2.78 10.40
N ARG A 41 -5.72 -1.78 10.08
CA ARG A 41 -4.25 -1.86 10.22
C ARG A 41 -3.83 -2.14 11.66
N ASP A 42 -4.36 -1.37 12.61
CA ASP A 42 -3.97 -1.45 14.01
C ASP A 42 -4.43 -2.76 14.64
N TRP A 43 -5.66 -3.17 14.29
CA TRP A 43 -6.22 -4.44 14.71
C TRP A 43 -5.38 -5.62 14.18
N ILE A 44 -5.11 -5.70 12.88
CA ILE A 44 -4.41 -6.86 12.30
C ILE A 44 -2.95 -6.97 12.77
N ALA A 45 -2.27 -5.82 12.96
CA ALA A 45 -0.92 -5.80 13.51
C ALA A 45 -0.89 -6.32 14.96
N LYS A 46 -1.89 -5.95 15.78
CA LYS A 46 -2.03 -6.40 17.15
C LYS A 46 -2.36 -7.89 17.23
N GLU A 47 -3.37 -8.36 16.50
CA GLU A 47 -3.82 -9.76 16.51
C GLU A 47 -2.70 -10.73 16.13
N LEU A 48 -1.92 -10.38 15.11
CA LEU A 48 -0.82 -11.22 14.63
C LEU A 48 0.51 -10.97 15.38
N GLY A 49 0.53 -10.00 16.29
CA GLY A 49 1.71 -9.63 17.08
C GLY A 49 2.88 -9.13 16.24
N PHE A 50 2.60 -8.44 15.13
CA PHE A 50 3.62 -7.84 14.26
C PHE A 50 4.12 -6.51 14.82
N ASN A 51 5.42 -6.27 14.66
CA ASN A 51 5.99 -4.94 14.85
C ASN A 51 5.60 -4.05 13.66
N LEU A 52 4.63 -3.16 13.86
CA LEU A 52 4.19 -2.20 12.85
C LEU A 52 4.88 -0.85 13.04
N ILE A 53 5.72 -0.50 12.06
CA ILE A 53 6.32 0.82 11.94
C ILE A 53 5.37 1.71 11.14
N VAL A 54 4.93 2.81 11.74
CA VAL A 54 4.23 3.88 11.01
C VAL A 54 5.26 4.95 10.65
N HIS A 55 5.33 5.29 9.37
CA HIS A 55 6.21 6.35 8.89
C HIS A 55 5.40 7.44 8.18
N ILE A 56 5.59 8.67 8.64
CA ILE A 56 4.93 9.89 8.15
C ILE A 56 6.03 10.85 7.69
N ASN A 57 5.81 11.51 6.56
CA ASN A 57 6.66 12.62 6.12
C ASN A 57 6.27 13.89 6.89
N GLU A 58 6.95 14.13 8.02
CA GLU A 58 6.70 15.26 8.91
C GLU A 58 6.90 16.63 8.25
N ASP A 59 7.77 16.74 7.24
CA ASP A 59 7.93 17.98 6.46
C ASP A 59 6.67 18.27 5.65
N GLY A 60 6.11 17.24 5.00
CA GLY A 60 4.85 17.37 4.26
C GLY A 60 3.67 17.73 5.16
N VAL A 61 3.63 17.17 6.38
CA VAL A 61 2.63 17.53 7.40
C VAL A 61 2.78 19.00 7.81
N ARG A 62 4.00 19.45 8.15
CA ARG A 62 4.26 20.85 8.53
C ARG A 62 3.90 21.85 7.44
N GLN A 63 4.07 21.47 6.18
CA GLN A 63 3.70 22.29 5.02
C GLN A 63 2.19 22.23 4.68
N GLY A 64 1.40 21.43 5.40
CA GLY A 64 -0.03 21.28 5.14
C GLY A 64 -0.34 20.59 3.80
N VAL A 65 0.54 19.71 3.34
CA VAL A 65 0.38 19.01 2.06
C VAL A 65 -0.78 18.03 2.16
N GLY A 66 -1.82 18.27 1.36
CA GLY A 66 -3.01 17.45 1.28
C GLY A 66 -3.54 17.34 -0.15
N PRO A 67 -4.36 16.32 -0.45
CA PRO A 67 -4.88 16.09 -1.80
C PRO A 67 -5.80 17.22 -2.27
N PHE A 68 -6.48 17.92 -1.36
CA PHE A 68 -7.33 19.07 -1.68
C PHE A 68 -6.60 20.42 -1.67
N THR A 69 -5.45 20.53 -1.02
CA THR A 69 -4.68 21.79 -0.93
C THR A 69 -3.63 21.90 -2.04
N HIS A 70 -2.93 20.80 -2.34
CA HIS A 70 -1.81 20.76 -3.29
C HIS A 70 -2.09 19.87 -4.51
N GLY A 71 -3.28 19.27 -4.57
CA GLY A 71 -3.66 18.30 -5.60
C GLY A 71 -3.15 16.89 -5.32
N SER A 72 -3.84 15.90 -5.88
CA SER A 72 -3.57 14.48 -5.64
C SER A 72 -2.15 14.04 -6.07
N ALA A 73 -1.64 14.57 -7.18
CA ALA A 73 -0.32 14.19 -7.70
C ALA A 73 0.82 14.63 -6.77
N MET A 74 0.84 15.90 -6.36
CA MET A 74 1.87 16.43 -5.46
C MET A 74 1.77 15.81 -4.07
N HIS A 75 0.56 15.66 -3.53
CA HIS A 75 0.34 14.95 -2.28
C HIS A 75 0.86 13.52 -2.33
N THR A 76 0.61 12.78 -3.42
CA THR A 76 1.09 11.41 -3.58
C THR A 76 2.61 11.35 -3.65
N ASP A 77 3.27 12.25 -4.39
CA ASP A 77 4.73 12.24 -4.43
C ASP A 77 5.35 12.50 -3.04
N ILE A 78 4.93 13.57 -2.36
CA ILE A 78 5.50 13.98 -1.07
C ILE A 78 5.14 13.01 0.05
N MET A 79 3.86 12.68 0.21
CA MET A 79 3.37 11.93 1.37
C MET A 79 3.48 10.41 1.20
N LYS A 80 3.69 9.91 -0.03
CA LYS A 80 3.83 8.47 -0.29
C LYS A 80 5.20 8.10 -0.85
N THR A 81 5.62 8.71 -1.95
CA THR A 81 6.87 8.33 -2.63
C THR A 81 8.10 8.75 -1.82
N GLN A 82 8.17 10.02 -1.43
CA GLN A 82 9.29 10.54 -0.65
C GLN A 82 9.27 9.97 0.78
N ALA A 83 8.09 9.88 1.40
CA ALA A 83 7.91 9.22 2.70
C ALA A 83 8.41 7.77 2.71
N LEU A 84 8.11 6.98 1.66
CA LEU A 84 8.63 5.61 1.57
C LEU A 84 10.16 5.59 1.53
N LYS A 85 10.79 6.48 0.75
CA LYS A 85 12.25 6.59 0.67
C LYS A 85 12.86 6.95 2.03
N GLN A 86 12.32 7.99 2.68
CA GLN A 86 12.71 8.41 4.03
C GLN A 86 12.63 7.25 5.04
N GLY A 87 11.55 6.47 5.01
CA GLY A 87 11.38 5.31 5.88
C GLY A 87 12.44 4.24 5.64
N LEU A 88 12.68 3.89 4.38
CA LEU A 88 13.69 2.88 4.02
C LEU A 88 15.10 3.30 4.43
N ASP A 89 15.47 4.57 4.20
CA ASP A 89 16.76 5.13 4.60
C ASP A 89 16.93 5.16 6.12
N LYS A 90 15.91 5.65 6.85
CA LYS A 90 15.91 5.78 8.31
C LYS A 90 16.14 4.44 9.01
N TYR A 91 15.45 3.39 8.55
CA TYR A 91 15.53 2.06 9.14
C TYR A 91 16.57 1.15 8.47
N LYS A 92 17.26 1.65 7.43
CA LYS A 92 18.29 0.94 6.67
C LYS A 92 17.79 -0.40 6.10
N PHE A 93 16.55 -0.42 5.61
CA PHE A 93 15.99 -1.62 4.98
C PHE A 93 16.57 -1.81 3.58
N ASP A 94 17.13 -3.00 3.34
CA ASP A 94 17.73 -3.41 2.07
C ASP A 94 16.76 -4.24 1.19
N ALA A 95 15.66 -4.72 1.75
CA ALA A 95 14.56 -5.34 1.02
C ALA A 95 13.20 -4.86 1.53
N ALA A 96 12.26 -4.67 0.60
CA ALA A 96 10.87 -4.33 0.94
C ALA A 96 9.89 -5.14 0.09
N PHE A 97 8.99 -5.87 0.75
CA PHE A 97 7.90 -6.58 0.09
C PHE A 97 6.77 -5.63 -0.28
N GLY A 98 6.31 -5.69 -1.53
CA GLY A 98 5.18 -4.94 -2.05
C GLY A 98 4.08 -5.88 -2.57
N GLY A 99 2.84 -5.45 -2.45
CA GLY A 99 1.66 -6.18 -2.96
C GLY A 99 1.28 -5.80 -4.40
N ALA A 100 2.21 -5.26 -5.18
CA ALA A 100 1.97 -4.88 -6.57
C ALA A 100 1.80 -6.13 -7.46
N ARG A 101 0.89 -6.04 -8.43
CA ARG A 101 0.64 -7.10 -9.41
C ARG A 101 0.76 -6.59 -10.85
N ARG A 102 1.09 -7.49 -11.78
CA ARG A 102 1.31 -7.13 -13.20
C ARG A 102 0.00 -6.80 -13.94
N ASP A 103 -1.11 -7.38 -13.50
CA ASP A 103 -2.43 -7.17 -14.11
C ASP A 103 -3.06 -5.82 -13.71
N GLU A 104 -2.56 -5.16 -12.66
CA GLU A 104 -3.09 -3.87 -12.17
C GLU A 104 -2.89 -2.73 -13.17
N GLU A 105 -1.75 -2.71 -13.89
CA GLU A 105 -1.44 -1.63 -14.81
C GLU A 105 -0.55 -2.11 -15.97
N LYS A 106 -0.85 -1.65 -17.19
CA LYS A 106 -0.12 -2.05 -18.40
C LYS A 106 1.40 -1.80 -18.31
N SER A 107 1.82 -0.75 -17.61
CA SER A 107 3.22 -0.41 -17.38
C SER A 107 3.97 -1.49 -16.58
N ARG A 108 3.25 -2.26 -15.75
CA ARG A 108 3.79 -3.32 -14.90
C ARG A 108 3.89 -4.68 -15.58
N ALA A 109 3.39 -4.84 -16.80
CA ALA A 109 3.45 -6.12 -17.52
C ALA A 109 4.88 -6.68 -17.65
N LYS A 110 5.90 -5.81 -17.63
CA LYS A 110 7.32 -6.16 -17.69
C LYS A 110 8.04 -6.11 -16.33
N GLU A 111 7.30 -5.91 -15.23
CA GLU A 111 7.88 -5.92 -13.89
C GLU A 111 8.40 -7.30 -13.51
N ARG A 112 9.53 -7.31 -12.83
CA ARG A 112 10.16 -8.49 -12.25
C ARG A 112 9.67 -8.68 -10.82
N ILE A 113 9.78 -9.90 -10.30
CA ILE A 113 9.50 -10.17 -8.88
C ILE A 113 10.49 -9.39 -8.00
N PHE A 114 11.76 -9.32 -8.40
CA PHE A 114 12.82 -8.55 -7.74
C PHE A 114 13.18 -7.31 -8.57
N SER A 115 12.85 -6.14 -8.02
CA SER A 115 13.15 -4.83 -8.61
C SER A 115 14.30 -4.16 -7.85
N PHE A 116 15.48 -4.12 -8.47
CA PHE A 116 16.69 -3.56 -7.87
C PHE A 116 16.67 -2.04 -7.88
N ARG A 117 17.14 -1.43 -6.79
CA ARG A 117 17.21 0.02 -6.57
C ARG A 117 18.63 0.41 -6.16
N SER A 118 19.14 1.47 -6.78
CA SER A 118 20.42 2.07 -6.39
C SER A 118 20.36 2.68 -4.98
N ALA A 119 21.50 3.14 -4.47
CA ALA A 119 21.59 3.88 -3.21
C ALA A 119 20.75 5.16 -3.17
N GLN A 120 20.40 5.74 -4.32
CA GLN A 120 19.52 6.90 -4.45
C GLN A 120 18.06 6.49 -4.74
N HIS A 121 17.72 5.22 -4.49
CA HIS A 121 16.43 4.60 -4.78
C HIS A 121 16.00 4.63 -6.26
N ARG A 122 16.94 4.85 -7.19
CA ARG A 122 16.64 4.88 -8.63
C ARG A 122 16.54 3.46 -9.19
N TRP A 123 15.70 3.30 -10.19
CA TRP A 123 15.58 2.06 -10.96
C TRP A 123 16.36 2.19 -12.27
N ASP A 124 17.15 1.17 -12.59
CA ASP A 124 17.92 1.10 -13.83
C ASP A 124 17.60 -0.23 -14.54
N PRO A 125 17.15 -0.21 -15.80
CA PRO A 125 16.91 -1.42 -16.59
C PRO A 125 18.09 -2.39 -16.63
N LYS A 126 19.33 -1.87 -16.71
CA LYS A 126 20.55 -2.67 -16.87
C LYS A 126 20.92 -3.44 -15.60
N ASN A 127 20.49 -2.94 -14.44
CA ASN A 127 20.75 -3.58 -13.15
C ASN A 127 19.71 -4.65 -12.80
N GLN A 128 18.66 -4.81 -13.63
CA GLN A 128 17.65 -5.83 -13.42
C GLN A 128 18.15 -7.19 -13.92
N ARG A 129 17.79 -8.26 -13.20
CA ARG A 129 18.35 -9.59 -13.42
C ARG A 129 17.32 -10.54 -14.04
N PRO A 130 17.72 -11.44 -14.94
CA PRO A 130 16.87 -12.55 -15.36
C PRO A 130 16.38 -13.36 -14.15
N GLU A 131 15.10 -13.72 -14.16
CA GLU A 131 14.46 -14.56 -13.15
C GLU A 131 14.14 -15.88 -13.85
N LEU A 132 15.02 -16.88 -13.70
CA LEU A 132 14.87 -18.16 -14.37
C LEU A 132 14.27 -19.16 -13.38
N TRP A 133 13.16 -19.81 -13.75
CA TRP A 133 12.39 -20.68 -12.86
C TRP A 133 11.99 -19.94 -11.55
N SER A 134 12.27 -20.57 -10.41
CA SER A 134 12.12 -19.99 -9.07
C SER A 134 13.49 -19.70 -8.43
N ILE A 135 14.51 -19.44 -9.26
CA ILE A 135 15.87 -19.10 -8.81
C ILE A 135 16.08 -17.59 -8.97
N TYR A 136 16.37 -16.93 -7.85
CA TYR A 136 16.51 -15.48 -7.80
C TYR A 136 17.91 -15.08 -7.36
N ASN A 137 18.58 -14.25 -8.15
CA ASN A 137 19.86 -13.65 -7.75
C ASN A 137 19.59 -12.36 -6.95
N THR A 138 19.69 -12.45 -5.63
CA THR A 138 19.38 -11.33 -4.70
C THR A 138 20.61 -10.59 -4.19
N LYS A 139 21.81 -10.84 -4.72
CA LYS A 139 23.04 -10.18 -4.26
C LYS A 139 22.96 -8.66 -4.45
N ILE A 140 23.23 -7.85 -3.43
CA ILE A 140 23.22 -6.38 -3.55
C ILE A 140 24.53 -5.79 -3.05
N GLN A 141 24.87 -4.62 -3.56
CA GLN A 141 26.00 -3.83 -3.05
C GLN A 141 25.56 -3.03 -1.82
N LYS A 142 26.53 -2.52 -1.06
CA LYS A 142 26.26 -1.67 0.11
C LYS A 142 25.45 -0.44 -0.31
N GLY A 143 24.31 -0.23 0.33
CA GLY A 143 23.40 0.88 0.07
C GLY A 143 22.37 0.62 -1.03
N GLU A 144 22.51 -0.44 -1.83
CA GLU A 144 21.44 -0.86 -2.73
C GLU A 144 20.29 -1.49 -1.94
N SER A 145 19.09 -1.47 -2.53
CA SER A 145 17.94 -2.17 -1.96
C SER A 145 17.11 -2.84 -3.04
N ILE A 146 16.23 -3.76 -2.64
CA ILE A 146 15.33 -4.47 -3.55
C ILE A 146 13.86 -4.21 -3.16
N ARG A 147 12.98 -4.10 -4.15
CA ARG A 147 11.54 -4.25 -3.97
C ARG A 147 11.14 -5.64 -4.46
N VAL A 148 10.46 -6.40 -3.62
CA VAL A 148 10.08 -7.78 -3.91
C VAL A 148 8.57 -7.87 -4.01
N PHE A 149 8.04 -8.51 -5.06
CA PHE A 149 6.61 -8.57 -5.34
C PHE A 149 6.13 -10.04 -5.41
N PRO A 150 5.91 -10.72 -4.26
CA PRO A 150 5.64 -12.16 -4.24
C PRO A 150 4.36 -12.57 -4.97
N ILE A 151 3.38 -11.67 -5.02
CA ILE A 151 2.09 -11.89 -5.67
C ILE A 151 2.05 -11.30 -7.09
N SER A 152 3.20 -10.97 -7.69
CA SER A 152 3.26 -10.29 -9.00
C SER A 152 2.53 -11.03 -10.12
N ASN A 153 2.41 -12.36 -10.04
CA ASN A 153 1.74 -13.22 -11.02
C ASN A 153 0.25 -13.44 -10.73
N TRP A 154 -0.27 -12.94 -9.61
CA TRP A 154 -1.65 -13.13 -9.22
C TRP A 154 -2.55 -12.10 -9.92
N THR A 155 -3.74 -12.53 -10.29
CA THR A 155 -4.79 -11.68 -10.86
C THR A 155 -5.72 -11.14 -9.79
N GLU A 156 -6.58 -10.19 -10.16
CA GLU A 156 -7.64 -9.68 -9.28
C GLU A 156 -8.53 -10.82 -8.76
N LEU A 157 -8.84 -11.79 -9.63
CA LEU A 157 -9.63 -12.97 -9.27
C LEU A 157 -8.91 -13.85 -8.25
N ASP A 158 -7.62 -14.12 -8.44
CA ASP A 158 -6.84 -14.95 -7.52
C ASP A 158 -6.80 -14.35 -6.11
N ILE A 159 -6.65 -13.02 -6.01
CA ILE A 159 -6.66 -12.30 -4.73
C ILE A 159 -8.01 -12.48 -4.02
N TRP A 160 -9.12 -12.26 -4.72
CA TRP A 160 -10.45 -12.42 -4.11
C TRP A 160 -10.77 -13.87 -3.75
N GLN A 161 -10.43 -14.82 -4.62
CA GLN A 161 -10.62 -16.25 -4.33
C GLN A 161 -9.82 -16.69 -3.12
N TYR A 162 -8.58 -16.22 -2.98
CA TYR A 162 -7.75 -16.54 -1.82
C TYR A 162 -8.28 -15.89 -0.54
N ILE A 163 -8.71 -14.62 -0.60
CA ILE A 163 -9.36 -13.95 0.53
C ILE A 163 -10.59 -14.74 1.00
N TYR A 164 -11.43 -15.17 0.06
CA TYR A 164 -12.61 -15.97 0.36
C TYR A 164 -12.24 -17.33 0.98
N ARG A 165 -11.35 -18.08 0.33
CA ARG A 165 -10.96 -19.44 0.75
C ARG A 165 -10.29 -19.46 2.13
N GLU A 166 -9.45 -18.48 2.41
CA GLU A 166 -8.68 -18.40 3.65
C GLU A 166 -9.37 -17.53 4.72
N ASN A 167 -10.57 -17.00 4.41
CA ASN A 167 -11.32 -16.09 5.27
C ASN A 167 -10.46 -14.91 5.80
N ILE A 168 -9.69 -14.29 4.89
CA ILE A 168 -8.76 -13.22 5.26
C ILE A 168 -9.57 -11.94 5.56
N PRO A 169 -9.39 -11.32 6.74
CA PRO A 169 -10.08 -10.10 7.06
C PRO A 169 -9.59 -8.96 6.16
N ILE A 170 -10.52 -8.14 5.67
CA ILE A 170 -10.25 -6.97 4.85
C ILE A 170 -11.04 -5.75 5.36
N PRO A 171 -10.62 -4.52 5.03
CA PRO A 171 -11.40 -3.32 5.35
C PRO A 171 -12.85 -3.42 4.84
N SER A 172 -13.80 -2.91 5.64
CA SER A 172 -15.23 -2.90 5.30
C SER A 172 -15.53 -2.10 4.03
N LEU A 173 -14.65 -1.17 3.66
CA LEU A 173 -14.72 -0.35 2.46
C LEU A 173 -14.89 -1.15 1.16
N TYR A 174 -14.42 -2.40 1.12
CA TYR A 174 -14.59 -3.26 -0.05
C TYR A 174 -16.01 -3.82 -0.22
N PHE A 175 -16.81 -3.80 0.85
CA PHE A 175 -18.21 -4.21 0.84
C PHE A 175 -19.12 -3.00 0.71
N ALA A 176 -20.26 -3.19 0.04
CA ALA A 176 -21.28 -2.16 -0.07
C ALA A 176 -21.86 -1.86 1.32
N ALA A 177 -21.82 -0.59 1.73
CA ALA A 177 -22.45 -0.10 2.96
C ALA A 177 -22.95 1.34 2.73
N GLU A 178 -23.97 1.75 3.48
CA GLU A 178 -24.49 3.11 3.37
C GLU A 178 -23.44 4.06 3.94
N ARG A 179 -22.96 4.99 3.11
CA ARG A 179 -21.90 5.92 3.48
C ARG A 179 -22.25 7.33 2.98
N PRO A 180 -21.84 8.38 3.70
CA PRO A 180 -22.03 9.75 3.26
C PRO A 180 -21.11 10.03 2.06
N VAL A 181 -21.70 10.49 0.95
CA VAL A 181 -21.00 10.86 -0.27
C VAL A 181 -21.41 12.25 -0.75
N VAL A 182 -20.51 12.90 -1.47
CA VAL A 182 -20.79 14.11 -2.26
C VAL A 182 -20.37 13.88 -3.71
N GLU A 183 -21.12 14.44 -4.65
CA GLU A 183 -20.80 14.38 -6.06
C GLU A 183 -19.98 15.62 -6.46
N ARG A 184 -18.77 15.40 -7.01
CA ARG A 184 -17.92 16.44 -7.59
C ARG A 184 -17.46 16.01 -8.97
N ASP A 185 -17.69 16.84 -9.97
CA ASP A 185 -17.24 16.61 -11.35
C ASP A 185 -17.66 15.22 -11.89
N GLY A 186 -18.86 14.76 -11.52
CA GLY A 186 -19.41 13.45 -11.91
C GLY A 186 -18.83 12.25 -11.14
N ALA A 187 -17.99 12.47 -10.13
CA ALA A 187 -17.46 11.42 -9.26
C ALA A 187 -18.08 11.49 -7.85
N LEU A 188 -18.46 10.33 -7.31
CA LEU A 188 -18.88 10.19 -5.92
C LEU A 188 -17.66 10.12 -5.00
N LEU A 189 -17.55 11.06 -4.09
CA LEU A 189 -16.50 11.12 -3.07
C LEU A 189 -17.10 10.83 -1.70
N MET A 190 -16.60 9.80 -1.04
CA MET A 190 -17.00 9.50 0.35
C MET A 190 -16.42 10.54 1.30
N VAL A 191 -17.28 11.07 2.17
CA VAL A 191 -16.91 11.97 3.25
C VAL A 191 -16.60 11.13 4.50
N ASP A 192 -15.33 10.78 4.70
CA ASP A 192 -14.92 9.94 5.83
C ASP A 192 -14.83 10.71 7.15
N ASP A 193 -14.35 11.95 7.10
CA ASP A 193 -14.23 12.85 8.24
C ASP A 193 -14.02 14.32 7.82
N ASP A 194 -13.87 15.17 8.83
CA ASP A 194 -13.80 16.63 8.71
C ASP A 194 -12.56 17.14 7.97
N ARG A 195 -11.58 16.26 7.64
CA ARG A 195 -10.44 16.67 6.82
C ARG A 195 -10.88 17.04 5.40
N MET A 196 -11.90 16.38 4.88
CA MET A 196 -12.41 16.67 3.53
C MET A 196 -13.22 17.98 3.54
N PRO A 197 -12.73 19.06 2.91
CA PRO A 197 -13.46 20.32 2.89
C PRO A 197 -14.72 20.17 2.05
N LEU A 198 -15.88 20.59 2.56
CA LEU A 198 -17.14 20.60 1.81
C LEU A 198 -17.34 21.95 1.11
N GLY A 199 -17.87 21.92 -0.12
CA GLY A 199 -18.29 23.12 -0.83
C GLY A 199 -19.53 23.76 -0.18
N LYS A 200 -19.75 25.06 -0.41
CA LYS A 200 -20.86 25.83 0.23
C LYS A 200 -22.25 25.22 0.02
N ASN A 201 -22.46 24.52 -1.10
CA ASN A 201 -23.73 23.89 -1.47
C ASN A 201 -23.69 22.36 -1.41
N GLU A 202 -22.60 21.78 -0.91
CA GLU A 202 -22.47 20.33 -0.83
C GLU A 202 -23.06 19.83 0.47
N LYS A 203 -24.11 19.01 0.35
CA LYS A 203 -24.68 18.28 1.48
C LYS A 203 -24.41 16.79 1.25
N PRO A 204 -23.65 16.12 2.12
CA PRO A 204 -23.45 14.69 2.02
C PRO A 204 -24.78 13.95 2.01
N LYS A 205 -24.94 13.01 1.07
CA LYS A 205 -26.10 12.11 1.00
C LYS A 205 -25.65 10.70 1.34
N MET A 206 -26.50 9.94 2.02
CA MET A 206 -26.23 8.53 2.28
C MET A 206 -26.50 7.74 1.01
N GLU A 207 -25.47 7.04 0.52
CA GLU A 207 -25.60 6.16 -0.63
C GLU A 207 -24.94 4.80 -0.36
N MET A 208 -25.50 3.76 -1.00
CA MET A 208 -24.96 2.42 -0.97
C MET A 208 -23.74 2.32 -1.88
N VAL A 209 -22.54 2.50 -1.31
CA VAL A 209 -21.28 2.54 -2.08
C VAL A 209 -20.27 1.51 -1.59
N ARG A 210 -19.35 1.11 -2.47
CA ARG A 210 -18.17 0.31 -2.14
C ARG A 210 -16.96 0.81 -2.90
N PHE A 211 -15.78 0.56 -2.36
CA PHE A 211 -14.51 0.91 -3.01
C PHE A 211 -14.01 -0.23 -3.87
N ARG A 212 -13.48 0.13 -5.03
CA ARG A 212 -12.74 -0.77 -5.92
C ARG A 212 -11.34 -0.19 -6.08
N THR A 213 -10.38 -1.09 -6.24
CA THR A 213 -8.99 -0.78 -6.60
C THR A 213 -8.80 -0.88 -8.10
#